data_AF-A0A1V6N0V1-F1
#
_entry.id   AF-A0A1V6N0V1-F1
#
_cell.length_a   1.000
_cell.length_b   1.000
_cell.length_c   1.000
_cell.angle_alpha   90.00
_cell.angle_beta   90.00
_cell.angle_gamma   90.00
#
_symmetry.space_group_name_H-M   'P 1'
#
loop_
_entity.id
_entity.type
_entity.pdbx_description
1 polymer ?
#
loop_
_entity_poly.entity_id
_entity_poly.type
_entity_poly.pdbx_seq_one_letter_code
_entity_poly.pdbx_strand_id
1 'polypeptide(L)' 'MANGILAAILSLILPGLGQLYGGQGIMKTVVFLIIALIFYGIGATIFSFIWLLALIFNIYAAYDAYVNVAD' A
#
# COMPACT_ATOMS: atom_id res chain seq x y z
N MET A 1 1.36 19.50 -2.54
CA MET A 1 2.75 19.04 -2.34
C MET A 1 2.86 18.14 -1.12
N ALA A 2 2.25 16.96 -1.15
CA ALA A 2 2.63 15.90 -0.21
C ALA A 2 4.08 15.48 -0.49
N ASN A 3 4.83 15.04 0.52
CA ASN A 3 6.18 14.52 0.28
C ASN A 3 6.09 13.08 -0.23
N GLY A 4 6.56 12.82 -1.47
CA GLY A 4 6.57 11.47 -2.07
C GLY A 4 7.25 10.41 -1.20
N ILE A 5 8.32 10.77 -0.50
CA ILE A 5 9.03 9.86 0.40
C ILE A 5 8.15 9.47 1.59
N LEU A 6 7.43 10.45 2.15
CA LEU A 6 6.50 10.20 3.26
C LEU A 6 5.31 9.35 2.79
N ALA A 7 4.79 9.59 1.58
CA ALA A 7 3.75 8.76 0.97
C ALA A 7 4.21 7.29 0.84
N ALA A 8 5.45 7.07 0.38
CA ALA A 8 6.03 5.73 0.26
C ALA A 8 6.14 5.02 1.61
N ILE A 9 6.65 5.70 2.64
CA ILE A 9 6.79 5.14 4.00
C ILE A 9 5.42 4.77 4.58
N LEU A 10 4.42 5.64 4.41
CA LEU A 10 3.06 5.36 4.87
C LEU A 10 2.46 4.12 4.20
N SER A 11 2.70 3.96 2.89
CA SER A 11 2.24 2.80 2.12
C SER A 11 2.98 1.50 2.47
N LEU A 12 4.26 1.58 2.88
CA LEU A 12 5.01 0.42 3.36
C LEU A 12 4.46 -0.13 4.68
N ILE A 13 3.97 0.75 5.56
CA ILE A 13 3.34 0.34 6.82
C ILE A 13 1.97 -0.26 6.54
N LEU A 14 1.16 0.44 5.75
CA LEU A 14 -0.16 -0.01 5.34
C LEU A 14 -0.48 0.49 3.92
N PRO A 15 -0.56 -0.41 2.93
CA PRO A 15 -0.97 -0.03 1.59
C PRO A 15 -2.32 0.69 1.61
N GLY A 16 -2.41 1.82 0.92
CA GLY A 16 -3.56 2.72 0.95
C GLY A 16 -3.30 4.01 1.71
N LEU A 17 -2.51 4.00 2.80
CA LEU A 17 -2.20 5.25 3.54
C LEU A 17 -1.37 6.23 2.72
N GLY A 18 -0.41 5.71 1.94
CA GLY A 18 0.40 6.53 1.04
C GLY A 18 -0.42 7.17 -0.08
N GLN A 19 -1.37 6.42 -0.63
CA GLN A 19 -2.32 6.89 -1.64
C GLN A 19 -3.25 7.98 -1.06
N LEU A 20 -3.68 7.83 0.19
CA LEU A 20 -4.50 8.82 0.88
C LEU A 20 -3.73 10.12 1.13
N TYR A 21 -2.51 10.01 1.65
CA TYR A 21 -1.64 11.15 1.91
C TYR A 21 -1.20 11.86 0.62
N GLY A 22 -0.89 11.10 -0.42
CA GLY A 22 -0.52 11.60 -1.74
C GLY A 22 -1.67 12.19 -2.55
N GLY A 23 -2.91 12.21 -2.02
CA GLY A 23 -4.06 12.81 -2.72
C GLY A 23 -4.58 12.00 -3.91
N GLN A 24 -4.28 10.70 -3.99
CA GLN A 24 -4.58 9.84 -5.14
C GLN A 24 -6.05 9.38 -5.22
N GLY A 25 -6.92 9.98 -4.40
CA GLY A 25 -8.35 9.66 -4.32
C GLY A 25 -8.67 8.52 -3.35
N ILE A 26 -9.90 8.60 -2.81
CA ILE A 26 -10.42 7.65 -1.81
C ILE A 26 -10.61 6.26 -2.42
N MET A 27 -11.05 6.18 -3.68
CA MET A 27 -11.27 4.88 -4.34
C MET A 27 -9.99 4.05 -4.44
N LYS A 28 -8.87 4.67 -4.85
CA LYS A 28 -7.57 4.00 -4.96
C LYS A 28 -7.06 3.58 -3.57
N THR A 29 -7.17 4.47 -2.59
CA THR A 29 -6.85 4.19 -1.18
C THR A 29 -7.56 2.93 -0.67
N VAL A 30 -8.87 2.85 -0.87
CA VAL A 30 -9.69 1.74 -0.39
C VAL A 30 -9.32 0.42 -1.07
N VAL A 31 -9.06 0.43 -2.38
CA VAL A 31 -8.66 -0.78 -3.12
C VAL A 31 -7.34 -1.34 -2.59
N PHE A 32 -6.33 -0.49 -2.40
CA PHE A 32 -5.03 -0.94 -1.87
C PHE A 32 -5.15 -1.50 -0.46
N LEU A 33 -5.99 -0.88 0.38
CA LEU A 33 -6.22 -1.32 1.75
C LEU A 33 -6.95 -2.66 1.81
N ILE A 34 -7.96 -2.88 0.94
CA ILE A 34 -8.66 -4.17 0.83
C ILE A 34 -7.70 -5.28 0.38
N ILE A 35 -6.87 -5.03 -0.63
CA ILE A 35 -5.91 -6.02 -1.13
C ILE A 35 -4.89 -6.38 -0.03
N ALA A 36 -4.38 -5.38 0.70
CA ALA A 36 -3.50 -5.61 1.84
C ALA A 36 -4.17 -6.47 2.91
N LEU A 37 -5.43 -6.17 3.25
CA LEU A 37 -6.20 -6.92 4.25
C LEU A 37 -6.37 -8.40 3.85
N ILE A 38 -6.64 -8.66 2.55
CA ILE A 38 -6.75 -10.02 2.01
C ILE A 38 -5.42 -10.74 2.13
N PHE A 39 -4.31 -10.13 1.71
CA PHE A 39 -2.99 -10.75 1.80
C PHE A 39 -2.57 -11.04 3.24
N TYR A 40 -2.80 -10.11 4.17
CA TYR A 40 -2.50 -10.33 5.59
C TYR A 40 -3.41 -11.40 6.21
N GLY A 41 -4.70 -11.42 5.88
CA GLY A 41 -5.65 -12.43 6.37
C GLY A 41 -5.31 -13.84 5.90
N ILE A 42 -4.92 -14.00 4.64
CA ILE A 42 -4.49 -15.31 4.12
C ILE A 42 -3.10 -15.68 4.67
N GLY A 43 -2.18 -14.72 4.78
CA GLY A 43 -0.85 -14.93 5.36
C GLY A 43 -0.91 -15.40 6.80
N ALA A 44 -1.82 -14.85 7.61
CA ALA A 44 -2.01 -15.21 9.02
C ALA A 44 -2.62 -16.61 9.22
N THR A 45 -3.36 -17.13 8.23
CA THR A 45 -4.11 -18.40 8.38
C THR A 45 -3.38 -19.62 7.80
N ILE A 46 -2.59 -19.46 6.74
CA ILE A 46 -2.08 -20.60 5.96
C ILE A 46 -0.56 -20.81 6.11
N PHE A 47 0.18 -19.95 6.84
CA PHE A 47 1.64 -20.06 7.05
C PHE A 47 2.41 -20.38 5.73
N SER A 48 1.95 -19.78 4.63
CA SER A 48 2.39 -20.04 3.27
C SER A 48 3.31 -18.92 2.77
N PHE A 49 4.03 -19.19 1.68
CA PHE A 49 4.83 -18.22 0.88
C PHE A 49 4.06 -16.95 0.45
N ILE A 50 2.78 -16.84 0.77
CA ILE A 50 1.91 -15.66 0.57
C ILE A 50 2.44 -14.40 1.24
N TRP A 51 3.20 -14.50 2.35
CA TRP A 51 3.85 -13.32 2.94
C TRP A 51 4.82 -12.64 1.96
N LEU A 52 5.41 -13.40 1.04
CA LEU A 52 6.34 -12.91 0.02
C LEU A 52 5.59 -12.14 -1.07
N LEU A 53 4.37 -12.57 -1.43
CA LEU A 53 3.46 -11.82 -2.29
C LEU A 53 2.97 -10.53 -1.62
N ALA A 54 2.65 -10.59 -0.33
CA ALA A 54 2.27 -9.41 0.46
C ALA A 54 3.41 -8.37 0.51
N LEU A 55 4.65 -8.83 0.68
CA LEU A 55 5.84 -7.98 0.68
C LEU A 55 6.03 -7.29 -0.68
N ILE A 56 5.94 -8.05 -1.78
CA ILE A 56 6.01 -7.48 -3.14
C ILE A 56 4.91 -6.45 -3.36
N PHE A 57 3.69 -6.74 -2.89
CA PHE A 57 2.56 -5.81 -2.98
C PHE A 57 2.79 -4.52 -2.18
N ASN A 58 3.33 -4.60 -0.95
CA ASN A 58 3.67 -3.43 -0.15
C ASN A 58 4.72 -2.54 -0.84
N ILE A 59 5.74 -3.15 -1.45
CA ILE A 59 6.77 -2.41 -2.21
C ILE A 59 6.14 -1.73 -3.43
N TYR A 60 5.29 -2.43 -4.17
CA TYR A 60 4.54 -1.85 -5.28
C TYR A 60 3.65 -0.68 -4.82
N ALA A 61 2.91 -0.85 -3.73
CA ALA A 61 2.07 0.19 -3.16
C ALA A 61 2.85 1.41 -2.70
N ALA A 62 4.08 1.24 -2.22
CA ALA A 62 4.98 2.32 -1.85
C ALA A 62 5.52 3.08 -3.07
N TYR A 63 5.90 2.36 -4.12
CA TYR A 63 6.29 2.96 -5.40
C TYR A 63 5.13 3.75 -6.02
N ASP A 64 3.93 3.18 -6.05
CA ASP A 64 2.73 3.83 -6.57
C ASP A 64 2.35 5.08 -5.75
N ALA A 65 2.50 5.02 -4.43
CA ALA A 65 2.32 6.16 -3.54
C ALA A 65 3.33 7.27 -3.81
N TYR A 66 4.60 6.92 -4.06
CA TYR A 66 5.69 7.87 -4.35
C TYR A 66 5.51 8.60 -5.68
N VAL A 67 5.23 7.86 -6.76
CA VAL A 67 5.21 8.41 -8.13
C VAL A 67 3.97 9.25 -8.38
N ASN A 68 2.82 8.86 -7.83
CA ASN A 68 1.55 9.53 -8.13
C ASN A 68 1.15 10.53 -7.04
N VAL A 69 2.10 11.07 -6.27
CA VAL A 69 1.79 12.15 -5.34
C VAL A 69 1.27 13.36 -6.12
N ALA A 70 0.16 13.93 -5.67
CA ALA A 70 -0.39 15.16 -6.23
C ALA A 70 0.55 16.35 -5.95
N ASP A 71 0.90 17.05 -7.04
CA ASP A 71 1.67 18.31 -7.03
C ASP A 71 0.98 19.38 -6.16
#